data_AF-A0A820P5H1-F1
#
_entry.id   AF-A0A820P5H1-F1
#
_cell.length_a   1.000
_cell.length_b   1.000
_cell.length_c   1.000
_cell.angle_alpha   90.00
_cell.angle_beta   90.00
_cell.angle_gamma   90.00
#
_symmetry.space_group_name_H-M   'P 1'
#
loop_
_entity.id
_entity.type
_entity.pdbx_description
1 polymer ?
#
loop_
_entity_poly.entity_id
_entity_poly.type
_entity_poly.pdbx_seq_one_letter_code
_entity_poly.pdbx_strand_id
1 'polypeptide(L)' 'MNDEGVTHYNSIIDQHSLGAEFLRNQFGECGRPKLGWQIDPFGHSRQ' A
#
# COMPACT_ATOMS: atom_id res chain seq x y z
N MET A 1 -3.72 -2.71 -1.65
CA MET A 1 -3.74 -4.07 -1.09
C MET A 1 -3.11 -4.97 -2.14
N ASN A 2 -1.92 -5.47 -1.85
CA ASN A 2 -1.15 -6.35 -2.73
C ASN A 2 -0.97 -7.69 -2.03
N ASP A 3 -0.85 -8.74 -2.85
CA ASP A 3 -0.38 -10.04 -2.38
C ASP A 3 1.05 -9.93 -1.82
N GLU A 4 1.37 -10.78 -0.84
CA GLU A 4 2.67 -10.82 -0.12
C GLU A 4 3.50 -12.07 -0.48
N GLY A 5 2.96 -13.00 -1.29
CA GLY A 5 3.63 -14.25 -1.65
C GLY A 5 4.46 -14.22 -2.94
N VAL A 6 4.06 -13.43 -3.95
CA VAL A 6 4.70 -13.44 -5.29
C VAL A 6 5.06 -12.03 -5.78
N THR A 7 5.06 -11.02 -4.91
CA THR A 7 5.35 -9.63 -5.29
C THR A 7 6.81 -9.26 -5.12
N HIS A 8 7.37 -8.56 -6.11
CA HIS A 8 8.71 -7.98 -6.00
C HIS A 8 8.65 -6.68 -5.20
N TYR A 9 9.59 -6.47 -4.27
CA TYR A 9 9.54 -5.36 -3.30
C TYR A 9 9.36 -3.98 -3.96
N ASN A 10 10.02 -3.72 -5.10
CA ASN A 10 9.87 -2.46 -5.86
C ASN A 10 8.41 -2.25 -6.31
N SER A 11 7.74 -3.30 -6.77
CA SER A 11 6.36 -3.21 -7.24
C SER A 11 5.37 -2.94 -6.11
N ILE A 12 5.69 -3.33 -4.88
CA ILE A 12 4.92 -2.98 -3.68
C ILE A 12 5.04 -1.47 -3.41
N ILE A 13 6.27 -0.95 -3.42
CA ILE A 13 6.53 0.48 -3.18
C ILE A 13 5.83 1.34 -4.23
N ASP A 14 5.91 0.97 -5.50
CA ASP A 14 5.27 1.72 -6.59
C ASP A 14 3.74 1.74 -6.44
N GLN A 15 3.13 0.60 -6.07
CA GLN A 15 1.68 0.51 -5.87
C GLN A 15 1.20 1.40 -4.70
N HIS A 16 1.91 1.37 -3.57
CA HIS A 16 1.57 2.20 -2.41
C HIS A 16 1.84 3.69 -2.66
N SER A 17 2.89 4.02 -3.40
CA SER A 17 3.22 5.40 -3.78
C SER A 17 2.14 6.01 -4.67
N LEU A 18 1.66 5.27 -5.68
CA LEU A 18 0.60 5.71 -6.58
C LEU A 18 -0.71 5.98 -5.81
N GLY A 19 -1.10 5.07 -4.92
CA GLY A 19 -2.30 5.23 -4.11
C GLY A 19 -2.21 6.40 -3.13
N ALA A 20 -1.05 6.58 -2.50
CA ALA A 20 -0.81 7.69 -1.58
C ALA A 20 -0.81 9.05 -2.31
N GLU A 21 -0.27 9.13 -3.51
CA GLU A 21 -0.29 10.34 -4.32
C GLU A 21 -1.71 10.72 -4.76
N PHE A 22 -2.50 9.74 -5.21
CA PHE A 22 -3.91 9.96 -5.54
C PHE A 22 -4.70 10.51 -4.34
N LEU A 23 -4.55 9.89 -3.16
CA LEU A 23 -5.23 10.34 -1.95
C LEU A 23 -4.78 11.74 -1.50
N ARG A 24 -3.49 12.06 -1.62
CA ARG A 24 -2.97 13.40 -1.34
C ARG A 24 -3.56 14.45 -2.28
N ASN A 25 -3.65 14.15 -3.58
CA ASN A 25 -4.15 15.10 -4.57
C ASN A 25 -5.66 15.35 -4.42
N GLN A 26 -6.43 14.32 -4.02
CA GLN A 26 -7.87 14.42 -3.90
C GLN A 26 -8.36 14.95 -2.53
N PHE A 27 -7.64 14.63 -1.45
CA PHE A 27 -8.09 14.90 -0.07
C PHE A 27 -7.11 15.75 0.75
N GLY A 28 -6.00 16.19 0.16
CA GLY A 28 -4.98 16.99 0.84
C GLY A 28 -4.27 16.23 1.95
N GLU A 29 -3.73 16.95 2.95
CA GLU A 29 -3.02 16.33 4.08
C GLU A 29 -3.89 15.38 4.91
N CYS A 30 -5.21 15.62 4.98
CA CYS A 30 -6.14 14.79 5.75
C CYS A 30 -6.32 13.38 5.17
N GLY A 31 -6.02 13.17 3.88
CA GLY A 31 -6.18 11.89 3.19
C GLY A 31 -5.03 10.90 3.38
N ARG A 32 -3.98 11.27 4.12
CA ARG A 32 -2.79 10.42 4.28
C ARG A 32 -3.11 9.19 5.16
N PRO A 33 -2.98 7.95 4.63
CA PRO A 33 -3.15 6.75 5.43
C PRO A 33 -2.10 6.69 6.54
N LYS A 34 -2.53 6.40 7.77
CA LYS A 34 -1.64 6.25 8.95
C LYS A 34 -1.39 4.79 9.33
N LEU A 35 -2.22 3.88 8.83
CA LEU A 35 -2.24 2.45 9.17
C LEU A 35 -2.40 1.64 7.89
N GLY A 36 -1.70 0.52 7.78
CA GLY A 36 -1.93 -0.49 6.74
C GLY A 36 -3.07 -1.41 7.14
N TRP A 37 -3.88 -1.84 6.17
CA TRP A 37 -4.99 -2.77 6.39
C TRP A 37 -4.90 -3.94 5.39
N GLN A 38 -4.22 -5.01 5.81
CA GLN A 38 -3.94 -6.22 5.01
C GLN A 38 -4.64 -7.43 5.67
N ILE A 39 -5.95 -7.58 5.47
CA ILE A 39 -6.77 -8.61 6.16
C ILE A 39 -6.86 -9.98 5.45
N ASP A 40 -6.55 -10.03 4.17
CA ASP A 40 -6.73 -11.22 3.32
C ASP A 40 -5.49 -11.67 2.49
N PRO A 41 -4.23 -11.32 2.82
CA PRO A 41 -3.09 -12.06 2.25
C PRO A 41 -2.97 -13.46 2.85
N PHE A 42 -2.71 -14.48 2.02
CA PHE A 42 -2.44 -15.85 2.48
C PHE A 42 -0.98 -16.00 2.93
N GLY A 43 -0.66 -15.43 4.09
CA GLY A 43 0.68 -15.39 4.68
C GLY A 43 1.25 -13.96 4.72
N HIS A 44 1.90 -13.61 5.83
CA HIS A 44 2.50 -12.29 6.00
C HIS A 44 4.00 -12.32 5.71
N SER A 45 4.46 -11.52 4.76
CA SER A 45 5.88 -11.27 4.55
C SER A 45 6.41 -10.33 5.65
N ARG A 46 7.68 -10.48 6.04
CA ARG A 46 8.33 -9.54 6.98
C ARG A 46 8.66 -8.19 6.31
N GLN A 47 8.51 -8.12 4.99
CA GLN A 47 8.92 -6.98 4.16
C GLN A 47 7.75 -6.07 3.83
#